data_AF-A0A7L3Q1T4-F1
#
_entry.id   AF-A0A7L3Q1T4-F1
#
_cell.length_a   1.000
_cell.length_b   1.000
_cell.length_c   1.000
_cell.angle_alpha   90.00
_cell.angle_beta   90.00
_cell.angle_gamma   90.00
#
_symmetry.space_group_name_H-M   'P 1'
#
loop_
_entity.id
_entity.type
_entity.pdbx_description
1 polymer ?
#
loop_
_entity_poly.entity_id
_entity_poly.type
_entity_poly.pdbx_seq_one_letter_code
_entity_poly.pdbx_strand_id
1 'polypeptide(L)'
;VLSLLCLQASEGVTFIGPDTHAIQAMGDKIESKLLAKNAKVNTIPGFDGVVKDADEAVRIAREIGYPVMIKASAGGGGKGMRIAWDDEETREGFRFSSQEAASSFGDDRLLIEKFIDNPRHIEIQILADKHGNALWLNERECSIQRRNQKVVEEAPSTFLDPETRRAMGEQAVALAKAVKYSSAGTVEFLVDSSKNFYFLEMNTRLQVEHPVTECITGLDLVQEMIRVAKGYPLRHKQADIPINGWAVECRVYAEDPYKSFGLPSIGKLSQYQEPLHVPSVRVDSGIQQGSDISIYYDPMISKLITYGSNRAEALKRMEEALDNYVIRGVSHNISLLREVIIHPRFVQGDISTKFLPEVYPDGFKG
;
A
#
# COMPACT_ATOMS: atom_id res chain seq x y z
N VAL A 1 7.19 -19.50 -8.38
CA VAL A 1 8.33 -18.59 -8.15
C VAL A 1 9.50 -19.32 -7.50
N LEU A 2 9.35 -19.93 -6.33
CA LEU A 2 10.45 -20.60 -5.62
C LEU A 2 11.12 -21.74 -6.39
N SER A 3 10.32 -22.58 -7.06
CA SER A 3 10.85 -23.62 -7.97
C SER A 3 11.68 -23.05 -9.12
N LEU A 4 11.28 -21.88 -9.64
CA LEU A 4 11.99 -21.17 -10.70
C LEU A 4 13.31 -20.58 -10.19
N LEU A 5 13.32 -20.07 -8.95
CA LEU A 5 14.52 -19.52 -8.30
C LEU A 5 15.57 -20.60 -8.04
N CYS A 6 15.15 -21.74 -7.52
CA CYS A 6 16.04 -22.89 -7.32
C CYS A 6 16.63 -23.37 -8.65
N LEU A 7 15.82 -23.40 -9.72
CA LEU A 7 16.26 -23.81 -11.05
C LEU A 7 17.18 -22.78 -11.71
N GLN A 8 16.92 -21.48 -11.55
CA GLN A 8 17.81 -20.42 -12.02
C GLN A 8 19.18 -20.49 -11.35
N ALA A 9 19.22 -20.73 -10.03
CA ALA A 9 20.45 -20.87 -9.29
C ALA A 9 21.28 -22.08 -9.75
N SER A 10 20.64 -23.21 -10.08
CA SER A 10 21.34 -24.39 -10.62
C SER A 10 21.90 -24.16 -12.03
N GLU A 11 21.36 -23.21 -12.78
CA GLU A 11 21.79 -22.84 -14.14
C GLU A 11 22.75 -21.62 -14.17
N GLY A 12 23.20 -21.13 -13.02
CA GLY A 12 24.10 -19.97 -12.93
C GLY A 12 23.45 -18.62 -13.25
N VAL A 13 22.11 -18.54 -13.23
CA VAL A 13 21.35 -17.31 -13.46
C VAL A 13 21.09 -16.61 -12.12
N THR A 14 21.49 -15.34 -12.03
CA THR A 14 21.24 -14.54 -10.83
C THR A 14 19.83 -13.96 -10.84
N PHE A 15 19.05 -14.26 -9.81
CA PHE A 15 17.78 -13.57 -9.56
C PHE A 15 18.02 -12.18 -8.97
N ILE A 16 17.41 -11.15 -9.57
CA ILE A 16 17.47 -9.77 -9.10
C ILE A 16 16.31 -9.55 -8.12
N GLY A 17 16.54 -9.89 -6.86
CA GLY A 17 15.54 -9.86 -5.81
C GLY A 17 16.08 -10.49 -4.52
N PRO A 18 15.23 -10.61 -3.49
CA PRO A 18 15.59 -11.31 -2.26
C PRO A 18 15.80 -12.81 -2.51
N ASP A 19 16.40 -13.49 -1.53
CA ASP A 19 16.57 -14.94 -1.59
C ASP A 19 15.24 -15.70 -1.39
N THR A 20 15.28 -17.02 -1.63
CA THR A 20 14.11 -17.89 -1.49
C THR A 20 13.56 -17.93 -0.07
N HIS A 21 14.43 -17.78 0.94
CA HIS A 21 14.03 -17.81 2.34
C HIS A 21 13.15 -16.61 2.68
N ALA A 22 13.59 -15.40 2.34
CA ALA A 22 12.81 -14.18 2.53
C ALA A 22 11.49 -14.20 1.75
N ILE A 23 11.48 -14.73 0.52
CA ILE A 23 10.25 -14.85 -0.29
C ILE A 23 9.25 -15.82 0.35
N GLN A 24 9.72 -16.96 0.89
CA GLN A 24 8.86 -17.91 1.60
C GLN A 24 8.31 -17.31 2.88
N ALA A 25 9.22 -16.83 3.73
CA ALA A 25 8.92 -16.31 5.06
C ALA A 25 7.90 -15.17 5.02
N MET A 26 7.99 -14.29 4.01
CA MET A 26 7.09 -13.15 3.86
C MET A 26 5.86 -13.45 2.98
N GLY A 27 5.87 -14.55 2.22
CA GLY A 27 4.73 -14.97 1.39
C GLY A 27 3.61 -15.66 2.19
N ASP A 28 3.93 -16.23 3.34
CA ASP A 28 2.96 -16.81 4.27
C ASP A 28 2.48 -15.75 5.28
N LYS A 29 1.16 -15.53 5.35
CA LYS A 29 0.57 -14.48 6.21
C LYS A 29 0.71 -14.76 7.71
N ILE A 30 0.79 -16.02 8.13
CA ILE A 30 0.95 -16.39 9.53
C ILE A 30 2.43 -16.30 9.90
N GLU A 31 3.30 -16.89 9.09
CA GLU A 31 4.74 -16.84 9.30
C GLU A 31 5.28 -15.40 9.31
N SER A 32 4.84 -14.57 8.36
CA SER A 32 5.23 -13.16 8.29
C SER A 32 4.80 -12.35 9.52
N LYS A 33 3.59 -12.58 10.04
CA LYS A 33 3.13 -11.95 11.29
C LYS A 33 3.95 -12.39 12.51
N LEU A 34 4.29 -13.68 12.60
CA LEU A 34 5.14 -14.20 13.68
C LEU A 34 6.55 -13.60 13.62
N LEU A 35 7.13 -13.51 12.41
CA LEU A 35 8.44 -12.89 12.18
C LEU A 35 8.41 -11.39 12.50
N ALA A 36 7.36 -10.67 12.08
CA ALA A 36 7.15 -9.28 12.45
C ALA A 36 7.11 -9.09 13.97
N LYS A 37 6.33 -9.90 14.68
CA LYS A 37 6.26 -9.87 16.15
C LYS A 37 7.62 -10.17 16.80
N ASN A 38 8.33 -11.18 16.32
CA ASN A 38 9.67 -11.53 16.83
C ASN A 38 10.72 -10.44 16.54
N ALA A 39 10.58 -9.73 15.42
CA ALA A 39 11.38 -8.57 15.05
C ALA A 39 10.95 -7.28 15.78
N LYS A 40 9.97 -7.36 16.70
CA LYS A 40 9.38 -6.23 17.42
C LYS A 40 8.75 -5.17 16.52
N VAL A 41 8.22 -5.60 15.38
CA VAL A 41 7.37 -4.79 14.53
C VAL A 41 5.95 -4.82 15.09
N ASN A 42 5.31 -3.67 15.13
CA ASN A 42 3.93 -3.54 15.58
C ASN A 42 3.03 -4.36 14.65
N THR A 43 2.38 -5.39 15.16
CA THR A 43 1.33 -6.13 14.45
C THR A 43 -0.04 -5.71 14.98
N ILE A 44 -1.10 -5.86 14.19
CA ILE A 44 -2.48 -5.61 14.67
C ILE A 44 -2.71 -6.46 15.94
N PRO A 45 -2.92 -5.84 17.12
CA PRO A 45 -3.17 -6.59 18.33
C PRO A 45 -4.51 -7.33 18.21
N GLY A 46 -4.54 -8.57 18.66
CA GLY A 46 -5.73 -9.41 18.60
C GLY A 46 -5.63 -10.59 19.55
N PHE A 47 -6.79 -11.19 19.79
CA PHE A 47 -6.92 -12.41 20.57
C PHE A 47 -7.32 -13.56 19.64
N ASP A 48 -6.39 -14.49 19.44
CA ASP A 48 -6.57 -15.69 18.60
C ASP A 48 -7.29 -16.84 19.33
N GLY A 49 -7.67 -16.63 20.60
CA GLY A 49 -8.38 -17.61 21.41
C GLY A 49 -9.90 -17.52 21.28
N VAL A 50 -10.61 -18.50 21.84
CA VAL A 50 -12.07 -18.44 21.96
C VAL A 50 -12.44 -17.54 23.13
N VAL A 51 -13.17 -16.47 22.84
CA VAL A 51 -13.74 -15.58 23.86
C VAL A 51 -15.00 -16.25 24.45
N LYS A 52 -15.00 -16.54 25.76
CA LYS A 52 -16.05 -17.35 26.40
C LYS A 52 -17.33 -16.57 26.66
N ASP A 53 -17.20 -15.33 27.11
CA ASP A 53 -18.33 -14.50 27.52
C ASP A 53 -18.03 -13.00 27.32
N ALA A 54 -19.04 -12.18 27.56
CA ALA A 54 -18.98 -10.74 27.36
C ALA A 54 -17.99 -10.03 28.33
N ASP A 55 -17.75 -10.58 29.52
CA ASP A 55 -16.81 -9.98 30.47
C ASP A 55 -15.36 -10.31 30.09
N GLU A 56 -15.11 -11.52 29.58
CA GLU A 56 -13.83 -11.86 28.95
C GLU A 56 -13.58 -11.00 27.70
N ALA A 57 -14.61 -10.73 26.90
CA ALA A 57 -14.53 -9.84 25.75
C ALA A 57 -14.07 -8.42 26.14
N VAL A 58 -14.64 -7.86 27.21
CA VAL A 58 -14.25 -6.54 27.76
C VAL A 58 -12.82 -6.55 28.28
N ARG A 59 -12.40 -7.61 29.00
CA ARG A 59 -11.01 -7.74 29.47
C ARG A 59 -10.04 -7.72 28.29
N ILE A 60 -10.31 -8.53 27.26
CA ILE A 60 -9.48 -8.60 26.04
C ILE A 60 -9.47 -7.25 25.32
N ALA A 61 -10.62 -6.59 25.18
CA ALA A 61 -10.72 -5.30 24.51
C ALA A 61 -9.93 -4.21 25.23
N ARG A 62 -9.91 -4.20 26.57
CA ARG A 62 -9.06 -3.30 27.37
C ARG A 62 -7.57 -3.62 27.23
N GLU A 63 -7.19 -4.88 27.13
CA GLU A 63 -5.81 -5.31 26.90
C GLU A 63 -5.31 -4.90 25.50
N ILE A 64 -6.18 -4.99 24.49
CA ILE A 64 -5.90 -4.54 23.11
C ILE A 64 -5.91 -3.00 23.01
N GLY A 65 -6.79 -2.35 23.77
CA GLY A 65 -7.09 -0.93 23.73
C GLY A 65 -8.13 -0.57 22.65
N TYR A 66 -9.12 0.23 23.02
CA TYR A 66 -10.20 0.68 22.13
C TYR A 66 -9.74 1.61 20.99
N PRO A 67 -10.49 1.67 19.87
CA PRO A 67 -11.61 0.80 19.52
C PRO A 67 -11.16 -0.62 19.10
N VAL A 68 -12.07 -1.60 19.24
CA VAL A 68 -11.85 -2.99 18.81
C VAL A 68 -12.91 -3.43 17.81
N MET A 69 -12.58 -4.43 17.00
CA MET A 69 -13.46 -5.09 16.06
C MET A 69 -13.71 -6.51 16.55
N ILE A 70 -14.98 -6.82 16.79
CA ILE A 70 -15.48 -8.14 17.14
C ILE A 70 -15.93 -8.83 15.85
N LYS A 71 -15.40 -10.02 15.55
CA LYS A 71 -15.68 -10.75 14.31
C LYS A 71 -16.02 -12.20 14.60
N ALA A 72 -16.92 -12.80 13.82
CA ALA A 72 -17.14 -14.25 13.85
C ALA A 72 -15.91 -15.00 13.32
N SER A 73 -15.50 -16.07 14.02
CA SER A 73 -14.34 -16.89 13.62
C SER A 73 -14.55 -17.62 12.29
N ALA A 74 -15.79 -18.00 11.99
CA ALA A 74 -16.17 -18.72 10.76
C ALA A 74 -16.81 -17.83 9.69
N GLY A 75 -16.90 -16.51 9.92
CA GLY A 75 -17.63 -15.57 9.07
C GLY A 75 -16.81 -14.96 7.94
N GLY A 76 -17.47 -14.69 6.80
CA GLY A 76 -16.92 -13.95 5.67
C GLY A 76 -17.93 -12.96 5.09
N GLY A 77 -17.48 -11.88 4.46
CA GLY A 77 -18.35 -10.90 3.80
C GLY A 77 -19.03 -9.88 4.72
N GLY A 78 -18.44 -9.57 5.88
CA GLY A 78 -18.90 -8.48 6.76
C GLY A 78 -20.05 -8.83 7.72
N LYS A 79 -20.60 -10.06 7.65
CA LYS A 79 -21.63 -10.53 8.59
C LYS A 79 -21.02 -10.89 9.94
N GLY A 80 -21.70 -10.55 11.04
CA GLY A 80 -21.21 -10.77 12.41
C GLY A 80 -20.00 -9.91 12.82
N MET A 81 -19.73 -8.81 12.12
CA MET A 81 -18.66 -7.86 12.47
C MET A 81 -19.24 -6.63 13.18
N ARG A 82 -18.70 -6.28 14.35
CA ARG A 82 -19.09 -5.07 15.10
C ARG A 82 -17.89 -4.33 15.64
N ILE A 83 -17.96 -3.01 15.56
CA ILE A 83 -16.97 -2.13 16.17
C ILE A 83 -17.48 -1.80 17.58
N ALA A 84 -16.57 -1.84 18.55
CA ALA A 84 -16.82 -1.39 19.91
C ALA A 84 -15.79 -0.33 20.30
N TRP A 85 -16.29 0.81 20.77
CA TRP A 85 -15.50 1.97 21.20
C TRP A 85 -15.27 2.00 22.72
N ASP A 86 -16.05 1.24 23.47
CA ASP A 86 -15.96 1.14 24.92
C ASP A 86 -16.44 -0.23 25.46
N ASP A 87 -16.45 -0.37 26.79
CA ASP A 87 -16.84 -1.60 27.47
C ASP A 87 -18.31 -1.98 27.26
N GLU A 88 -19.22 -1.00 27.14
CA GLU A 88 -20.65 -1.25 26.99
C GLU A 88 -20.92 -1.79 25.59
N GLU A 89 -20.41 -1.10 24.58
CA GLU A 89 -20.48 -1.54 23.19
C GLU A 89 -19.78 -2.89 22.97
N THR A 90 -18.73 -3.20 23.74
CA THR A 90 -18.08 -4.52 23.66
C THR A 90 -19.01 -5.63 24.13
N ARG A 91 -19.71 -5.43 25.25
CA ARG A 91 -20.65 -6.43 25.77
C ARG A 91 -21.82 -6.65 24.82
N GLU A 92 -22.40 -5.56 24.32
CA GLU A 92 -23.48 -5.63 23.35
C GLU A 92 -23.02 -6.26 22.04
N GLY A 93 -21.88 -5.80 21.52
CA GLY A 93 -21.27 -6.29 20.30
C GLY A 93 -20.97 -7.79 20.36
N PHE A 94 -20.41 -8.27 21.46
CA PHE A 94 -20.16 -9.70 21.68
C PHE A 94 -21.45 -10.51 21.65
N ARG A 95 -22.48 -10.07 22.39
CA ARG A 95 -23.78 -10.77 22.46
C ARG A 95 -24.44 -10.86 21.08
N PHE A 96 -24.49 -9.75 20.34
CA PHE A 96 -25.11 -9.71 19.03
C PHE A 96 -24.32 -10.52 17.99
N SER A 97 -23.00 -10.36 17.94
CA SER A 97 -22.15 -11.09 17.00
C SER A 97 -22.17 -12.60 17.27
N SER A 98 -22.24 -13.04 18.53
CA SER A 98 -22.30 -14.48 18.87
C SER A 98 -23.61 -15.10 18.41
N GLN A 99 -24.74 -14.44 18.62
CA GLN A 99 -26.06 -14.89 18.14
C GLN A 99 -26.13 -14.94 16.62
N GLU A 100 -25.60 -13.91 15.94
CA GLU A 100 -25.54 -13.86 14.49
C GLU A 100 -24.61 -14.94 13.91
N ALA A 101 -23.47 -15.20 14.56
CA ALA A 101 -22.53 -16.23 14.15
C ALA A 101 -23.10 -17.65 14.33
N ALA A 102 -23.73 -17.92 15.47
CA ALA A 102 -24.41 -19.18 15.72
C ALA A 102 -25.52 -19.45 14.70
N SER A 103 -26.36 -18.44 14.42
CA SER A 103 -27.48 -18.58 13.47
C SER A 103 -27.05 -18.65 12.01
N SER A 104 -25.96 -17.97 11.62
CA SER A 104 -25.51 -17.90 10.23
C SER A 104 -24.50 -18.98 9.85
N PHE A 105 -23.65 -19.41 10.79
CA PHE A 105 -22.49 -20.25 10.50
C PHE A 105 -22.40 -21.51 11.39
N GLY A 106 -23.29 -21.67 12.38
CA GLY A 106 -23.26 -22.80 13.31
C GLY A 106 -22.04 -22.81 14.23
N ASP A 107 -21.32 -21.70 14.31
CA ASP A 107 -20.10 -21.49 15.11
C ASP A 107 -20.22 -20.14 15.82
N ASP A 108 -20.27 -20.16 17.14
CA ASP A 108 -20.48 -18.99 17.99
C ASP A 108 -19.17 -18.34 18.46
N ARG A 109 -18.02 -18.88 18.04
CA ARG A 109 -16.70 -18.37 18.42
C ARG A 109 -16.43 -17.03 17.77
N LEU A 110 -16.02 -16.06 18.59
CA LEU A 110 -15.67 -14.72 18.15
C LEU A 110 -14.18 -14.44 18.36
N LEU A 111 -13.64 -13.60 17.48
CA LEU A 111 -12.31 -13.01 17.54
C LEU A 111 -12.44 -11.52 17.88
N ILE A 112 -11.49 -10.99 18.64
CA ILE A 112 -11.39 -9.56 18.95
C ILE A 112 -10.03 -9.07 18.49
N GLU A 113 -10.03 -8.09 17.62
CA GLU A 113 -8.82 -7.44 17.10
C GLU A 113 -8.92 -5.93 17.26
N LYS A 114 -7.79 -5.24 17.26
CA LYS A 114 -7.76 -3.77 17.19
C LYS A 114 -8.52 -3.31 15.95
N PHE A 115 -9.44 -2.36 16.12
CA PHE A 115 -10.05 -1.68 14.98
C PHE A 115 -9.15 -0.53 14.56
N ILE A 116 -8.79 -0.50 13.27
CA ILE A 116 -8.04 0.62 12.68
C ILE A 116 -9.06 1.59 12.10
N ASP A 117 -9.31 2.69 12.80
CA ASP A 117 -10.22 3.72 12.36
C ASP A 117 -9.57 4.59 11.29
N ASN A 118 -10.40 5.05 10.33
CA ASN A 118 -9.99 5.84 9.17
C ASN A 118 -8.62 5.44 8.59
N PRO A 119 -8.43 4.14 8.28
CA PRO A 119 -7.10 3.59 8.10
C PRO A 119 -6.43 4.25 6.90
N ARG A 120 -5.20 4.73 7.14
CA ARG A 120 -4.26 5.10 6.09
C ARG A 120 -3.38 3.91 5.74
N HIS A 121 -3.16 3.70 4.47
CA HIS A 121 -2.20 2.72 3.98
C HIS A 121 -0.89 3.44 3.74
N ILE A 122 0.07 3.24 4.64
CA ILE A 122 1.39 3.87 4.57
C ILE A 122 2.45 2.77 4.57
N GLU A 123 3.41 2.88 3.67
CA GLU A 123 4.38 1.83 3.44
C GLU A 123 5.80 2.37 3.39
N ILE A 124 6.76 1.56 3.84
CA ILE A 124 8.17 1.94 3.92
C ILE A 124 8.96 1.19 2.84
N GLN A 125 9.64 1.95 1.98
CA GLN A 125 10.60 1.39 1.03
C GLN A 125 11.85 0.94 1.78
N ILE A 126 12.27 -0.30 1.55
CA ILE A 126 13.54 -0.85 2.04
C ILE A 126 14.49 -1.12 0.87
N LEU A 127 15.77 -0.91 1.11
CA LEU A 127 16.86 -1.36 0.26
C LEU A 127 17.92 -2.06 1.13
N ALA A 128 18.26 -3.31 0.80
CA ALA A 128 19.22 -4.11 1.55
C ALA A 128 20.24 -4.79 0.63
N ASP A 129 21.47 -5.00 1.10
CA ASP A 129 22.51 -5.72 0.37
C ASP A 129 22.78 -7.13 0.94
N LYS A 130 23.65 -7.87 0.25
CA LYS A 130 24.08 -9.22 0.68
C LYS A 130 25.13 -9.19 1.80
N HIS A 131 25.47 -8.02 2.33
CA HIS A 131 26.49 -7.80 3.36
C HIS A 131 25.87 -7.47 4.73
N GLY A 132 24.53 -7.54 4.84
CA GLY A 132 23.79 -7.29 6.07
C GLY A 132 23.42 -5.82 6.30
N ASN A 133 23.68 -4.94 5.31
CA ASN A 133 23.22 -3.56 5.37
C ASN A 133 21.78 -3.46 4.87
N ALA A 134 20.98 -2.64 5.54
CA ALA A 134 19.60 -2.34 5.15
C ALA A 134 19.27 -0.89 5.52
N LEU A 135 18.56 -0.21 4.64
CA LEU A 135 18.14 1.19 4.73
C LEU A 135 16.64 1.28 4.51
N TRP A 136 16.00 2.29 5.12
CA TRP A 136 14.67 2.73 4.71
C TRP A 136 14.75 4.01 3.88
N LEU A 137 13.95 4.09 2.82
CA LEU A 137 13.92 5.19 1.86
C LEU A 137 12.65 6.02 2.02
N ASN A 138 12.38 6.41 3.26
CA ASN A 138 11.14 7.06 3.71
C ASN A 138 9.88 6.23 3.38
N GLU A 139 8.73 6.85 3.57
CA GLU A 139 7.42 6.26 3.36
C GLU A 139 6.73 6.74 2.08
N ARG A 140 5.73 5.98 1.65
CA ARG A 140 4.71 6.38 0.67
C ARG A 140 3.33 6.30 1.31
N GLU A 141 2.49 7.27 0.99
CA GLU A 141 1.08 7.30 1.31
C GLU A 141 0.29 6.73 0.13
N CYS A 142 -0.35 5.58 0.34
CA CYS A 142 -1.05 4.82 -0.70
C CYS A 142 -2.55 4.66 -0.36
N SER A 143 -3.11 5.63 0.37
CA SER A 143 -4.47 5.56 0.90
C SER A 143 -5.56 5.76 -0.15
N ILE A 144 -5.29 6.40 -1.29
CA ILE A 144 -6.31 6.54 -2.33
C ILE A 144 -6.42 5.22 -3.07
N GLN A 145 -7.49 4.47 -2.73
CA GLN A 145 -7.69 3.12 -3.19
C GLN A 145 -9.10 2.90 -3.73
N ARG A 146 -9.19 1.97 -4.69
CA ARG A 146 -10.44 1.43 -5.20
C ARG A 146 -10.42 -0.08 -5.03
N ARG A 147 -11.36 -0.63 -4.24
CA ARG A 147 -11.42 -2.09 -3.96
C ARG A 147 -10.05 -2.65 -3.54
N ASN A 148 -9.38 -1.93 -2.64
CA ASN A 148 -8.04 -2.24 -2.13
C ASN A 148 -6.90 -2.18 -3.17
N GLN A 149 -7.16 -1.67 -4.38
CA GLN A 149 -6.12 -1.35 -5.37
C GLN A 149 -5.73 0.11 -5.24
N LYS A 150 -4.44 0.40 -5.14
CA LYS A 150 -3.89 1.77 -5.07
C LYS A 150 -4.14 2.49 -6.41
N VAL A 151 -4.52 3.76 -6.33
CA VAL A 151 -4.91 4.59 -7.49
C VAL A 151 -4.03 5.85 -7.57
N VAL A 152 -3.78 6.48 -6.43
CA VAL A 152 -2.88 7.64 -6.28
C VAL A 152 -1.99 7.40 -5.08
N GLU A 153 -0.70 7.64 -5.26
CA GLU A 153 0.34 7.47 -4.26
C GLU A 153 1.15 8.76 -4.13
N GLU A 154 1.62 9.08 -2.94
CA GLU A 154 2.51 10.22 -2.74
C GLU A 154 3.66 9.92 -1.77
N ALA A 155 4.77 10.63 -1.95
CA ALA A 155 5.90 10.58 -1.05
C ALA A 155 6.42 11.99 -0.77
N PRO A 156 6.69 12.35 0.51
CA PRO A 156 6.35 11.60 1.72
C PRO A 156 4.83 11.61 2.02
N SER A 157 4.39 11.08 3.17
CA SER A 157 3.03 11.20 3.68
C SER A 157 2.78 12.56 4.34
N THR A 158 1.60 13.13 4.11
CA THR A 158 1.10 14.33 4.83
C THR A 158 0.78 14.06 6.30
N PHE A 159 0.58 12.79 6.67
CA PHE A 159 0.10 12.42 7.99
C PHE A 159 1.24 12.19 9.00
N LEU A 160 2.37 11.67 8.53
CA LEU A 160 3.48 11.29 9.41
C LEU A 160 4.35 12.48 9.80
N ASP A 161 4.55 12.64 11.11
CA ASP A 161 5.63 13.45 11.66
C ASP A 161 6.99 12.71 11.58
N PRO A 162 8.12 13.41 11.79
CA PRO A 162 9.45 12.79 11.73
C PRO A 162 9.68 11.65 12.72
N GLU A 163 9.01 11.65 13.87
CA GLU A 163 9.17 10.63 14.91
C GLU A 163 8.51 9.32 14.47
N THR A 164 7.25 9.39 14.04
CA THR A 164 6.51 8.21 13.56
C THR A 164 7.16 7.63 12.31
N ARG A 165 7.60 8.49 11.37
CA ARG A 165 8.34 8.07 10.17
C ARG A 165 9.61 7.31 10.52
N ARG A 166 10.38 7.80 11.49
CA ARG A 166 11.58 7.11 11.98
C ARG A 166 11.23 5.76 12.58
N ALA A 167 10.23 5.70 13.47
CA ALA A 167 9.82 4.46 14.12
C ALA A 167 9.38 3.40 13.09
N MET A 168 8.59 3.78 12.09
CA MET A 168 8.19 2.91 10.98
C MET A 168 9.41 2.43 10.17
N GLY A 169 10.32 3.35 9.83
CA GLY A 169 11.56 3.04 9.11
C GLY A 169 12.46 2.03 9.83
N GLU A 170 12.66 2.24 11.13
CA GLU A 170 13.47 1.36 11.98
C GLU A 170 12.85 -0.03 12.13
N GLN A 171 11.52 -0.11 12.30
CA GLN A 171 10.82 -1.40 12.36
C GLN A 171 10.85 -2.14 11.02
N ALA A 172 10.70 -1.44 9.90
CA ALA A 172 10.78 -2.03 8.58
C ALA A 172 12.20 -2.58 8.28
N VAL A 173 13.26 -1.87 8.68
CA VAL A 173 14.64 -2.38 8.60
C VAL A 173 14.87 -3.55 9.56
N ALA A 174 14.29 -3.54 10.76
CA ALA A 174 14.39 -4.65 11.69
C ALA A 174 13.78 -5.93 11.11
N LEU A 175 12.60 -5.84 10.48
CA LEU A 175 11.99 -6.97 9.77
C LEU A 175 12.85 -7.47 8.62
N ALA A 176 13.35 -6.56 7.77
CA ALA A 176 14.23 -6.91 6.67
C ALA A 176 15.49 -7.66 7.15
N LYS A 177 16.10 -7.21 8.25
CA LYS A 177 17.25 -7.89 8.86
C LYS A 177 16.91 -9.25 9.44
N ALA A 178 15.73 -9.38 10.08
CA ALA A 178 15.29 -10.65 10.67
C ALA A 178 15.17 -11.77 9.63
N VAL A 179 14.83 -11.42 8.38
CA VAL A 179 14.72 -12.37 7.26
C VAL A 179 15.93 -12.36 6.33
N LYS A 180 17.03 -11.69 6.73
CA LYS A 180 18.26 -11.52 5.91
C LYS A 180 17.97 -11.01 4.49
N TYR A 181 17.03 -10.07 4.40
CA TYR A 181 16.56 -9.52 3.14
C TYR A 181 17.69 -8.90 2.32
N SER A 182 17.58 -8.97 0.99
CA SER A 182 18.43 -8.24 0.05
C SER A 182 17.58 -7.77 -1.14
N SER A 183 18.09 -6.79 -1.90
CA SER A 183 17.36 -6.08 -2.95
C SER A 183 16.37 -5.04 -2.39
N ALA A 184 15.49 -4.52 -3.25
CA ALA A 184 14.40 -3.64 -2.86
C ALA A 184 13.20 -4.45 -2.35
N GLY A 185 12.48 -3.91 -1.38
CA GLY A 185 11.22 -4.46 -0.88
C GLY A 185 10.44 -3.39 -0.14
N THR A 186 9.20 -3.67 0.20
CA THR A 186 8.35 -2.70 0.91
C THR A 186 7.66 -3.36 2.09
N VAL A 187 7.64 -2.67 3.23
CA VAL A 187 6.85 -3.07 4.40
C VAL A 187 5.62 -2.18 4.48
N GLU A 188 4.44 -2.77 4.37
CA GLU A 188 3.16 -2.06 4.38
C GLU A 188 2.56 -2.01 5.78
N PHE A 189 1.98 -0.87 6.14
CA PHE A 189 1.31 -0.65 7.41
C PHE A 189 -0.09 -0.05 7.21
N LEU A 190 -1.00 -0.41 8.11
CA LEU A 190 -2.20 0.38 8.36
C LEU A 190 -1.92 1.34 9.51
N VAL A 191 -2.23 2.61 9.31
CA VAL A 191 -2.04 3.68 10.30
C VAL A 191 -3.41 4.24 10.70
N ASP A 192 -3.68 4.25 12.00
CA ASP A 192 -4.93 4.76 12.57
C ASP A 192 -4.92 6.30 12.72
N SER A 193 -6.04 6.88 13.15
CA SER A 193 -6.16 8.34 13.32
C SER A 193 -5.23 8.92 14.40
N SER A 194 -4.74 8.08 15.31
CA SER A 194 -3.81 8.42 16.39
C SER A 194 -2.34 8.17 16.01
N LYS A 195 -2.06 7.86 14.74
CA LYS A 195 -0.73 7.52 14.19
C LYS A 195 -0.12 6.23 14.75
N ASN A 196 -0.92 5.36 15.38
CA ASN A 196 -0.47 4.00 15.65
C ASN A 196 -0.44 3.25 14.32
N PHE A 197 0.64 2.53 14.07
CA PHE A 197 0.87 1.81 12.82
C PHE A 197 1.03 0.32 13.07
N TYR A 198 0.50 -0.48 12.15
CA TYR A 198 0.40 -1.92 12.29
C TYR A 198 0.77 -2.62 10.98
N PHE A 199 1.72 -3.55 11.05
CA PHE A 199 2.20 -4.35 9.93
C PHE A 199 1.06 -5.06 9.25
N LEU A 200 0.99 -4.88 7.94
CA LEU A 200 0.02 -5.53 7.05
C LEU A 200 0.69 -6.68 6.30
N GLU A 201 1.73 -6.36 5.53
CA GLU A 201 2.50 -7.33 4.75
C GLU A 201 3.87 -6.77 4.36
N MET A 202 4.74 -7.64 3.83
CA MET A 202 5.99 -7.23 3.18
C MET A 202 5.99 -7.68 1.73
N ASN A 203 6.01 -6.74 0.80
CA ASN A 203 6.16 -7.00 -0.62
C ASN A 203 7.65 -7.26 -0.93
N THR A 204 7.98 -8.52 -1.23
CA THR A 204 9.36 -8.99 -1.47
C THR A 204 9.85 -8.70 -2.91
N ARG A 205 9.52 -7.52 -3.41
CA ARG A 205 9.77 -7.05 -4.78
C ARG A 205 9.67 -5.53 -4.85
N LEU A 206 10.11 -4.96 -5.98
CA LEU A 206 9.81 -3.58 -6.32
C LEU A 206 8.30 -3.40 -6.55
N GLN A 207 7.78 -2.24 -6.16
CA GLN A 207 6.37 -1.85 -6.33
C GLN A 207 6.18 -0.89 -7.51
N VAL A 208 4.93 -0.70 -7.91
CA VAL A 208 4.55 0.14 -9.06
C VAL A 208 4.96 1.59 -8.76
N GLU A 209 4.63 2.04 -7.56
CA GLU A 209 4.78 3.35 -6.95
C GLU A 209 6.20 3.68 -6.44
N HIS A 210 7.21 2.85 -6.77
CA HIS A 210 8.59 3.18 -6.43
C HIS A 210 9.10 4.54 -6.99
N PRO A 211 8.62 5.07 -8.14
CA PRO A 211 9.11 6.34 -8.68
C PRO A 211 8.92 7.53 -7.75
N VAL A 212 7.86 7.60 -6.92
CA VAL A 212 7.70 8.73 -6.00
C VAL A 212 8.82 8.75 -4.94
N THR A 213 9.32 7.58 -4.54
CA THR A 213 10.50 7.48 -3.67
C THR A 213 11.77 7.91 -4.41
N GLU A 214 11.95 7.49 -5.67
CA GLU A 214 13.11 7.91 -6.48
C GLU A 214 13.14 9.43 -6.66
N CYS A 215 11.99 10.06 -6.92
CA CYS A 215 11.86 11.51 -7.11
C CYS A 215 12.28 12.31 -5.88
N ILE A 216 11.93 11.87 -4.66
CA ILE A 216 12.27 12.61 -3.43
C ILE A 216 13.65 12.26 -2.86
N THR A 217 14.22 11.11 -3.23
CA THR A 217 15.52 10.66 -2.72
C THR A 217 16.67 10.88 -3.70
N GLY A 218 16.38 10.90 -5.00
CA GLY A 218 17.38 10.89 -6.07
C GLY A 218 18.05 9.52 -6.29
N LEU A 219 17.53 8.46 -5.66
CA LEU A 219 18.07 7.10 -5.80
C LEU A 219 17.34 6.33 -6.89
N ASP A 220 18.09 5.69 -7.78
CA ASP A 220 17.57 4.76 -8.79
C ASP A 220 17.51 3.35 -8.17
N LEU A 221 16.30 2.91 -7.83
CA LEU A 221 16.05 1.66 -7.13
C LEU A 221 16.29 0.46 -8.01
N VAL A 222 15.95 0.54 -9.31
CA VAL A 222 16.20 -0.55 -10.26
C VAL A 222 17.71 -0.75 -10.44
N GLN A 223 18.48 0.34 -10.55
CA GLN A 223 19.94 0.29 -10.59
C GLN A 223 20.50 -0.32 -9.31
N GLU A 224 20.04 0.10 -8.13
CA GLU A 224 20.53 -0.45 -6.85
C GLU A 224 20.18 -1.94 -6.70
N MET A 225 19.00 -2.38 -7.15
CA MET A 225 18.66 -3.81 -7.20
C MET A 225 19.66 -4.62 -8.06
N ILE A 226 20.00 -4.13 -9.25
CA ILE A 226 20.99 -4.79 -10.14
C ILE A 226 22.37 -4.82 -9.47
N ARG A 227 22.78 -3.73 -8.82
CA ARG A 227 24.08 -3.64 -8.11
C ARG A 227 24.15 -4.62 -6.94
N VAL A 228 23.11 -4.68 -6.12
CA VAL A 228 23.01 -5.64 -5.00
C VAL A 228 23.01 -7.08 -5.52
N ALA A 229 22.28 -7.36 -6.60
CA ALA A 229 22.28 -8.70 -7.21
C ALA A 229 23.69 -9.14 -7.61
N LYS A 230 24.50 -8.21 -8.16
CA LYS A 230 25.91 -8.41 -8.49
C LYS A 230 26.85 -8.55 -7.27
N GLY A 231 26.36 -8.31 -6.06
CA GLY A 231 27.09 -8.48 -4.80
C GLY A 231 27.80 -7.22 -4.32
N TYR A 232 27.51 -6.04 -4.88
CA TYR A 232 28.04 -4.79 -4.34
C TYR A 232 27.36 -4.41 -3.03
N PRO A 233 28.08 -3.79 -2.08
CA PRO A 233 27.47 -3.19 -0.91
C PRO A 233 26.66 -1.94 -1.28
N LEU A 234 25.72 -1.56 -0.41
CA LEU A 234 25.00 -0.29 -0.54
C LEU A 234 26.00 0.88 -0.51
N ARG A 235 25.76 1.87 -1.39
CA ARG A 235 26.60 3.09 -1.46
C ARG A 235 26.30 4.10 -0.36
N HIS A 236 25.09 4.03 0.19
CA HIS A 236 24.54 5.02 1.10
C HIS A 236 24.42 4.45 2.52
N LYS A 237 24.49 5.34 3.50
CA LYS A 237 24.07 5.08 4.88
C LYS A 237 22.72 5.74 5.11
N GLN A 238 22.07 5.38 6.22
CA GLN A 238 20.75 5.92 6.55
C GLN A 238 20.74 7.46 6.68
N ALA A 239 21.85 8.04 7.15
CA ALA A 239 21.99 9.49 7.27
C ALA A 239 22.11 10.22 5.92
N ASP A 240 22.38 9.49 4.83
CA ASP A 240 22.52 10.04 3.48
C ASP A 240 21.19 10.09 2.72
N ILE A 241 20.11 9.54 3.30
CA ILE A 241 18.80 9.43 2.64
C ILE A 241 17.99 10.70 2.86
N PRO A 242 17.75 11.53 1.82
CA PRO A 242 17.07 12.81 1.98
C PRO A 242 15.55 12.68 1.82
N ILE A 243 14.85 13.78 2.13
CA ILE A 243 13.50 14.06 1.65
C ILE A 243 13.58 15.39 0.90
N ASN A 244 13.72 15.32 -0.43
CA ASN A 244 13.82 16.48 -1.30
C ASN A 244 12.48 16.78 -1.97
N GLY A 245 11.66 17.58 -1.31
CA GLY A 245 10.38 18.02 -1.84
C GLY A 245 9.28 16.97 -1.74
N TRP A 246 8.46 16.86 -2.78
CA TRP A 246 7.27 16.00 -2.81
C TRP A 246 7.07 15.39 -4.18
N ALA A 247 6.58 14.16 -4.24
CA ALA A 247 6.20 13.48 -5.47
C ALA A 247 4.82 12.82 -5.35
N VAL A 248 4.07 12.79 -6.45
CA VAL A 248 2.75 12.18 -6.54
C VAL A 248 2.70 11.35 -7.82
N GLU A 249 2.22 10.12 -7.72
CA GLU A 249 1.96 9.21 -8.83
C GLU A 249 0.45 8.99 -8.99
N CYS A 250 0.01 8.99 -10.24
CA CYS A 250 -1.33 8.59 -10.64
C CYS A 250 -1.22 7.40 -11.60
N ARG A 251 -1.96 6.33 -11.31
CA ARG A 251 -2.06 5.17 -12.20
C ARG A 251 -3.08 5.43 -13.29
N VAL A 252 -2.61 5.68 -14.52
CA VAL A 252 -3.46 5.91 -15.67
C VAL A 252 -3.87 4.58 -16.28
N TYR A 253 -5.16 4.28 -16.22
CA TYR A 253 -5.76 3.02 -16.64
C TYR A 253 -6.69 3.21 -17.83
N ALA A 254 -6.70 2.23 -18.73
CA ALA A 254 -7.72 2.07 -19.77
C ALA A 254 -8.99 1.50 -19.14
N GLU A 255 -9.75 2.37 -18.49
CA GLU A 255 -10.90 2.03 -17.66
C GLU A 255 -11.97 3.12 -17.78
N ASP A 256 -13.24 2.74 -17.71
CA ASP A 256 -14.36 3.69 -17.67
C ASP A 256 -14.67 4.08 -16.21
N PRO A 257 -14.33 5.30 -15.75
CA PRO A 257 -14.57 5.69 -14.35
C PRO A 257 -16.05 5.87 -14.02
N TYR A 258 -16.91 6.10 -15.03
CA TYR A 258 -18.36 6.31 -14.84
C TYR A 258 -19.13 5.00 -14.65
N LYS A 259 -18.50 3.84 -14.89
CA LYS A 259 -19.11 2.52 -14.74
C LYS A 259 -18.47 1.74 -13.61
N SER A 260 -19.05 1.87 -12.42
CA SER A 260 -18.65 1.11 -11.22
C SER A 260 -17.16 1.22 -10.87
N PHE A 261 -16.53 2.34 -11.25
CA PHE A 261 -15.09 2.56 -11.19
C PHE A 261 -14.28 1.41 -11.82
N GLY A 262 -14.15 1.36 -13.14
CA GLY A 262 -13.14 0.50 -13.76
C GLY A 262 -13.63 -0.81 -14.34
N LEU A 263 -14.61 -0.73 -15.25
CA LEU A 263 -14.65 -1.72 -16.31
C LEU A 263 -13.46 -1.46 -17.27
N PRO A 264 -12.59 -2.45 -17.49
CA PRO A 264 -11.49 -2.31 -18.45
C PRO A 264 -12.01 -1.94 -19.84
N SER A 265 -11.32 -1.00 -20.48
CA SER A 265 -11.57 -0.57 -21.84
C SER A 265 -10.53 -1.20 -22.77
N ILE A 266 -10.97 -2.14 -23.59
CA ILE A 266 -10.13 -2.85 -24.56
C ILE A 266 -10.23 -2.11 -25.88
N GLY A 267 -9.10 -1.99 -26.59
CA GLY A 267 -9.08 -1.33 -27.88
C GLY A 267 -7.71 -0.79 -28.23
N LYS A 268 -7.65 -0.13 -29.38
CA LYS A 268 -6.41 0.42 -29.92
C LYS A 268 -6.27 1.89 -29.54
N LEU A 269 -5.10 2.29 -29.09
CA LEU A 269 -4.78 3.69 -28.82
C LEU A 269 -4.63 4.44 -30.14
N SER A 270 -5.67 5.14 -30.59
CA SER A 270 -5.65 5.88 -31.85
C SER A 270 -4.79 7.14 -31.77
N GLN A 271 -4.71 7.74 -30.58
CA GLN A 271 -3.81 8.84 -30.27
C GLN A 271 -3.29 8.67 -28.84
N TYR A 272 -1.98 8.85 -28.66
CA TYR A 272 -1.33 8.78 -27.35
C TYR A 272 -0.18 9.79 -27.30
N GLN A 273 -0.33 10.81 -26.46
CA GLN A 273 0.68 11.85 -26.26
C GLN A 273 0.85 12.12 -24.77
N GLU A 274 2.02 11.75 -24.26
CA GLU A 274 2.41 11.96 -22.88
C GLU A 274 2.69 13.46 -22.62
N PRO A 275 2.35 14.00 -21.43
CA PRO A 275 2.48 15.42 -21.10
C PRO A 275 3.92 15.81 -20.72
N LEU A 276 4.93 15.35 -21.46
CA LEU A 276 6.35 15.54 -21.13
C LEU A 276 6.84 16.99 -21.30
N HIS A 277 6.07 17.86 -21.93
CA HIS A 277 6.36 19.31 -22.00
C HIS A 277 6.09 20.04 -20.68
N VAL A 278 5.32 19.43 -19.77
CA VAL A 278 5.08 19.97 -18.44
C VAL A 278 6.33 19.75 -17.57
N PRO A 279 6.88 20.79 -16.91
CA PRO A 279 8.08 20.65 -16.09
C PRO A 279 7.92 19.65 -14.94
N SER A 280 8.98 18.91 -14.63
CA SER A 280 9.03 17.95 -13.51
C SER A 280 7.94 16.87 -13.58
N VAL A 281 7.64 16.41 -14.80
CA VAL A 281 6.84 15.23 -15.09
C VAL A 281 7.75 14.07 -15.46
N ARG A 282 7.42 12.88 -14.94
CA ARG A 282 7.96 11.59 -15.36
C ARG A 282 6.79 10.72 -15.79
N VAL A 283 6.94 10.03 -16.91
CA VAL A 283 5.98 9.02 -17.36
C VAL A 283 6.74 7.70 -17.54
N ASP A 284 6.25 6.68 -16.86
CA ASP A 284 6.71 5.31 -17.06
C ASP A 284 5.59 4.56 -17.81
N SER A 285 5.79 4.29 -19.10
CA SER A 285 4.83 3.61 -19.97
C SER A 285 5.46 2.39 -20.66
N GLY A 286 4.62 1.39 -20.96
CA GLY A 286 5.01 0.18 -21.70
C GLY A 286 4.34 0.08 -23.08
N ILE A 287 3.74 1.17 -23.53
CA ILE A 287 2.82 1.25 -24.67
C ILE A 287 3.11 2.52 -25.47
N GLN A 288 2.64 2.57 -26.71
CA GLN A 288 2.81 3.70 -27.61
C GLN A 288 1.54 3.94 -28.43
N GLN A 289 1.48 5.05 -29.16
CA GLN A 289 0.40 5.27 -30.10
C GLN A 289 0.26 4.08 -31.06
N GLY A 290 -0.96 3.58 -31.20
CA GLY A 290 -1.29 2.41 -31.99
C GLY A 290 -1.18 1.07 -31.25
N SER A 291 -0.73 1.01 -29.99
CA SER A 291 -0.78 -0.20 -29.17
C SER A 291 -2.22 -0.65 -28.89
N ASP A 292 -2.42 -1.97 -28.75
CA ASP A 292 -3.69 -2.58 -28.35
C ASP A 292 -3.71 -2.84 -26.84
N ILE A 293 -4.73 -2.33 -26.15
CA ILE A 293 -5.09 -2.71 -24.79
C ILE A 293 -5.92 -3.99 -24.88
N SER A 294 -5.39 -5.08 -24.32
CA SER A 294 -6.02 -6.41 -24.40
C SER A 294 -6.71 -6.81 -23.09
N ILE A 295 -7.55 -7.85 -23.16
CA ILE A 295 -8.17 -8.47 -21.98
C ILE A 295 -7.20 -9.32 -21.13
N TYR A 296 -6.03 -9.65 -21.68
CA TYR A 296 -5.15 -10.67 -21.10
C TYR A 296 -4.26 -10.13 -19.99
N TYR A 297 -4.12 -8.81 -19.90
CA TYR A 297 -3.21 -8.13 -18.99
C TYR A 297 -3.93 -7.04 -18.21
N ASP A 298 -3.24 -6.54 -17.20
CA ASP A 298 -3.65 -5.34 -16.48
C ASP A 298 -3.80 -4.16 -17.46
N PRO A 299 -4.90 -3.37 -17.41
CA PRO A 299 -5.19 -2.31 -18.38
C PRO A 299 -4.44 -1.00 -18.09
N MET A 300 -3.38 -1.00 -17.28
CA MET A 300 -2.57 0.19 -17.02
C MET A 300 -1.90 0.66 -18.32
N ILE A 301 -2.10 1.94 -18.62
CA ILE A 301 -1.52 2.65 -19.76
C ILE A 301 -0.14 3.17 -19.35
N SER A 302 -0.08 3.88 -18.23
CA SER A 302 1.16 4.49 -17.74
C SER A 302 1.05 4.82 -16.26
N LYS A 303 2.21 5.00 -15.63
CA LYS A 303 2.31 5.73 -14.36
C LYS A 303 2.68 7.17 -14.69
N LEU A 304 1.85 8.12 -14.27
CA LEU A 304 2.14 9.53 -14.40
C LEU A 304 2.64 10.05 -13.05
N ILE A 305 3.86 10.57 -13.01
CA ILE A 305 4.50 11.05 -11.79
C ILE A 305 4.85 12.52 -11.95
N THR A 306 4.54 13.30 -10.92
CA THR A 306 4.95 14.70 -10.85
C THR A 306 5.65 14.95 -9.53
N TYR A 307 6.59 15.88 -9.51
CA TYR A 307 7.36 16.20 -8.32
C TYR A 307 7.71 17.68 -8.26
N GLY A 308 7.98 18.20 -7.07
CA GLY A 308 8.29 19.60 -6.85
C GLY A 308 8.90 19.86 -5.48
N SER A 309 9.23 21.13 -5.20
CA SER A 309 9.84 21.53 -3.93
C SER A 309 8.92 21.35 -2.72
N ASN A 310 7.62 21.27 -2.96
CA ASN A 310 6.59 21.05 -1.96
C ASN A 310 5.36 20.37 -2.59
N ARG A 311 4.45 19.91 -1.74
CA ARG A 311 3.24 19.19 -2.16
C ARG A 311 2.37 19.99 -3.11
N ALA A 312 2.11 21.27 -2.82
CA ALA A 312 1.23 22.10 -3.64
C ALA A 312 1.76 22.26 -5.07
N GLU A 313 3.09 22.40 -5.23
CA GLU A 313 3.74 22.44 -6.54
C GLU A 313 3.62 21.11 -7.29
N ALA A 314 3.82 19.97 -6.61
CA ALA A 314 3.63 18.65 -7.22
C ALA A 314 2.18 18.44 -7.66
N LEU A 315 1.20 18.78 -6.82
CA LEU A 315 -0.23 18.67 -7.16
C LEU A 315 -0.63 19.56 -8.33
N LYS A 316 -0.17 20.81 -8.37
CA LYS A 316 -0.44 21.72 -9.49
C LYS A 316 0.17 21.19 -10.81
N ARG A 317 1.34 20.56 -10.75
CA ARG A 317 1.94 19.91 -11.92
C ARG A 317 1.15 18.68 -12.35
N MET A 318 0.67 17.87 -11.41
CA MET A 318 -0.18 16.72 -11.73
C MET A 318 -1.48 17.18 -12.39
N GLU A 319 -2.07 18.26 -11.88
CA GLU A 319 -3.22 18.93 -12.46
C GLU A 319 -2.99 19.29 -13.93
N GLU A 320 -1.93 20.05 -14.20
CA GLU A 320 -1.55 20.48 -15.55
C GLU A 320 -1.19 19.29 -16.46
N ALA A 321 -0.49 18.29 -15.93
CA ALA A 321 -0.09 17.10 -16.68
C ALA A 321 -1.31 16.26 -17.10
N LEU A 322 -2.27 16.04 -16.21
CA LEU A 322 -3.51 15.33 -16.52
C LEU A 322 -4.35 16.07 -17.56
N ASP A 323 -4.44 17.41 -17.49
CA ASP A 323 -5.15 18.24 -18.47
C ASP A 323 -4.50 18.22 -19.87
N ASN A 324 -3.19 17.96 -19.93
CA ASN A 324 -2.41 17.89 -21.15
C ASN A 324 -2.22 16.46 -21.68
N TYR A 325 -2.73 15.43 -21.01
CA TYR A 325 -2.52 14.05 -21.39
C TYR A 325 -3.54 13.62 -22.45
N VAL A 326 -3.07 13.38 -23.68
CA VAL A 326 -3.94 12.95 -24.78
C VAL A 326 -3.96 11.44 -24.91
N ILE A 327 -5.12 10.84 -24.64
CA ILE A 327 -5.38 9.41 -24.85
C ILE A 327 -6.70 9.29 -25.63
N ARG A 328 -6.66 8.62 -26.79
CA ARG A 328 -7.84 8.37 -27.64
C ARG A 328 -7.91 6.91 -28.07
N GLY A 329 -9.12 6.43 -28.30
CA GLY A 329 -9.40 5.06 -28.79
C GLY A 329 -9.88 4.09 -27.70
N VAL A 330 -9.59 4.39 -26.43
CA VAL A 330 -10.14 3.68 -25.26
C VAL A 330 -10.69 4.68 -24.25
N SER A 331 -11.62 4.24 -23.40
CA SER A 331 -11.98 4.98 -22.18
C SER A 331 -10.83 4.91 -21.19
N HIS A 332 -10.66 5.95 -20.38
CA HIS A 332 -9.58 6.03 -19.40
C HIS A 332 -10.00 6.78 -18.13
N ASN A 333 -9.28 6.56 -17.04
CA ASN A 333 -9.60 7.10 -15.71
C ASN A 333 -9.08 8.53 -15.43
N ILE A 334 -8.46 9.22 -16.40
CA ILE A 334 -7.88 10.58 -16.20
C ILE A 334 -8.83 11.56 -15.51
N SER A 335 -10.11 11.60 -15.89
CA SER A 335 -11.07 12.53 -15.27
C SER A 335 -11.25 12.28 -13.78
N LEU A 336 -11.31 11.02 -13.36
CA LEU A 336 -11.35 10.64 -11.94
C LEU A 336 -10.05 11.05 -11.23
N LEU A 337 -8.89 10.77 -11.82
CA LEU A 337 -7.59 11.14 -11.24
C LEU A 337 -7.51 12.66 -11.06
N ARG A 338 -7.91 13.42 -12.09
CA ARG A 338 -7.91 14.87 -12.09
C ARG A 338 -8.77 15.43 -10.96
N GLU A 339 -9.99 14.91 -10.79
CA GLU A 339 -10.89 15.33 -9.72
C GLU A 339 -10.32 14.99 -8.33
N VAL A 340 -9.74 13.80 -8.15
CA VAL A 340 -9.08 13.43 -6.89
C VAL A 340 -7.95 14.41 -6.54
N ILE A 341 -7.11 14.78 -7.51
CA ILE A 341 -5.94 15.66 -7.30
C ILE A 341 -6.33 17.06 -6.82
N ILE A 342 -7.45 17.60 -7.31
CA ILE A 342 -7.93 18.93 -6.90
C ILE A 342 -8.95 18.90 -5.76
N HIS A 343 -9.43 17.71 -5.37
CA HIS A 343 -10.44 17.60 -4.35
C HIS A 343 -9.95 18.19 -3.01
N PRO A 344 -10.70 19.09 -2.35
CA PRO A 344 -10.24 19.80 -1.15
C PRO A 344 -9.71 18.88 -0.04
N ARG A 345 -10.38 17.75 0.21
CA ARG A 345 -9.92 16.74 1.18
C ARG A 345 -8.55 16.15 0.82
N PHE A 346 -8.31 15.86 -0.46
CA PHE A 346 -7.00 15.36 -0.91
C PHE A 346 -5.91 16.43 -0.78
N VAL A 347 -6.21 17.68 -1.19
CA VAL A 347 -5.30 18.83 -1.09
C VAL A 347 -4.93 19.16 0.37
N GLN A 348 -5.87 19.00 1.30
CA GLN A 348 -5.61 19.16 2.74
C GLN A 348 -4.93 17.94 3.37
N GLY A 349 -4.86 16.82 2.66
CA GLY A 349 -4.35 15.56 3.17
C GLY A 349 -5.34 14.87 4.12
N ASP A 350 -6.62 15.25 4.16
CA ASP A 350 -7.70 14.54 4.88
C ASP A 350 -8.17 13.34 4.06
N ILE A 351 -7.42 12.24 4.14
CA ILE A 351 -7.64 11.05 3.32
C ILE A 351 -7.57 9.78 4.17
N SER A 352 -8.22 8.73 3.66
CA SER A 352 -8.11 7.37 4.17
C SER A 352 -8.36 6.39 3.02
N THR A 353 -8.20 5.10 3.27
CA THR A 353 -8.59 4.02 2.33
C THR A 353 -10.08 4.03 1.93
N LYS A 354 -10.90 4.82 2.62
CA LYS A 354 -12.34 5.01 2.32
C LYS A 354 -12.64 6.25 1.48
N PHE A 355 -11.62 7.01 1.07
CA PHE A 355 -11.79 8.28 0.37
C PHE A 355 -12.73 8.19 -0.84
N LEU A 356 -12.48 7.27 -1.79
CA LEU A 356 -13.30 7.16 -3.00
C LEU A 356 -14.76 6.78 -2.69
N PRO A 357 -15.06 5.76 -1.87
CA PRO A 357 -16.43 5.48 -1.43
C PRO A 357 -17.13 6.62 -0.69
N GLU A 358 -16.41 7.42 0.09
CA GLU A 358 -16.98 8.55 0.84
C GLU A 358 -17.28 9.76 -0.04
N VAL A 359 -16.37 10.08 -0.96
CA VAL A 359 -16.49 11.25 -1.85
C VAL A 359 -17.44 10.94 -3.01
N TYR A 360 -17.48 9.69 -3.46
CA TYR A 360 -18.28 9.26 -4.62
C TYR A 360 -19.12 8.01 -4.29
N PRO A 361 -20.05 8.08 -3.33
CA PRO A 361 -20.83 6.92 -2.87
C PRO A 361 -21.69 6.30 -3.98
N ASP A 362 -22.17 7.13 -4.92
CA ASP A 362 -22.99 6.70 -6.06
C ASP A 362 -22.16 6.50 -7.34
N GLY A 363 -20.83 6.43 -7.24
CA GLY A 363 -19.94 6.44 -8.39
C GLY A 363 -19.50 7.84 -8.84
N PHE A 364 -18.44 7.88 -9.65
CA PHE A 364 -17.94 9.11 -10.26
C PHE A 364 -18.88 9.58 -11.37
N LYS A 365 -19.24 10.86 -11.36
CA LYS A 365 -20.25 11.46 -12.27
C LYS A 365 -19.72 12.58 -13.16
N GLY A 366 -18.42 12.89 -13.10
CA GLY A 366 -17.77 13.89 -13.95
C GLY A 366 -17.46 15.16 -13.21
#